data_AF-A0A7Y6YCY8-F1
#
_entry.id   AF-A0A7Y6YCY8-F1
#
_cell.length_a   1.000
_cell.length_b   1.000
_cell.length_c   1.000
_cell.angle_alpha   90.00
_cell.angle_beta   90.00
_cell.angle_gamma   90.00
#
_symmetry.space_group_name_H-M   'P 1'
#
loop_
_entity.id
_entity.type
_entity.pdbx_description
1 polymer ?
#
loop_
_entity_poly.entity_id
_entity_poly.type
_entity_poly.pdbx_seq_one_letter_code
_entity_poly.pdbx_strand_id
1 'polypeptide(L)'
;IDDFRYQLEKRVADTVRYMDKTTPGMASRISRLITKLGQKDGREIPAPRSMDEYGFISPSSVRSPIRRRVATEPRVITQQQIDPRVLRQRELFKEWKARREVKVDRIEAYLERHFDAGQKQVAATDFEIETIEDYICFSYVRHLNSLGKKARKTAERFQIEFDDSYVCVSEMVECRGFTIHRKA
;
A
#
# COMPACT_ATOMS: atom_id res chain seq x y z
N ILE A 1 -50.08 26.62 38.96
CA ILE A 1 -48.65 27.00 39.11
C ILE A 1 -47.78 25.75 39.14
N ASP A 2 -48.18 24.69 39.85
CA ASP A 2 -47.37 23.47 39.98
C ASP A 2 -47.30 22.62 38.70
N ASP A 3 -48.36 22.56 37.89
CA ASP A 3 -48.29 21.88 36.58
C ASP A 3 -47.28 22.51 35.63
N PHE A 4 -47.14 23.85 35.65
CA PHE A 4 -46.18 24.54 34.82
C PHE A 4 -44.75 24.24 35.28
N ARG A 5 -44.51 24.26 36.60
CA ARG A 5 -43.21 23.86 37.18
C ARG A 5 -42.86 22.44 36.83
N TYR A 6 -43.80 21.51 37.01
CA TYR A 6 -43.62 20.10 36.69
C TYR A 6 -43.30 19.88 35.20
N GLN A 7 -44.03 20.54 34.30
CA GLN A 7 -43.77 20.43 32.86
C GLN A 7 -42.42 21.05 32.45
N LEU A 8 -41.99 22.10 33.16
CA LEU A 8 -40.73 22.78 32.89
C LEU A 8 -39.55 21.94 33.42
N GLU A 9 -39.64 21.40 34.63
CA GLU A 9 -38.66 20.47 35.21
C GLU A 9 -38.53 19.21 34.35
N LYS A 10 -39.65 18.63 33.90
CA LYS A 10 -39.65 17.46 33.04
C LYS A 10 -38.95 17.72 31.70
N ARG A 11 -39.24 18.86 31.06
CA ARG A 11 -38.58 19.25 29.80
C ARG A 11 -37.07 19.48 29.98
N VAL A 12 -36.66 20.10 31.08
CA VAL A 12 -35.24 20.31 31.39
C VAL A 12 -34.55 18.96 31.60
N ALA A 13 -35.14 18.06 32.37
CA ALA A 13 -34.59 16.73 32.63
C ALA A 13 -34.44 15.90 31.33
N ASP A 14 -35.47 15.90 30.47
CA ASP A 14 -35.43 15.18 29.20
C ASP A 14 -34.35 15.76 28.27
N THR A 15 -34.23 17.10 28.20
CA THR A 15 -33.20 17.77 27.37
C THR A 15 -31.80 17.40 27.83
N VAL A 16 -31.53 17.44 29.14
CA VAL A 16 -30.24 17.03 29.73
C VAL A 16 -29.91 15.58 29.38
N ARG A 17 -30.89 14.68 29.50
CA ARG A 17 -30.73 13.26 29.19
C ARG A 17 -30.40 13.01 27.72
N TYR A 18 -31.03 13.75 26.81
CA TYR A 18 -30.76 13.64 25.38
C TYR A 18 -29.39 14.20 24.98
N MET A 19 -28.97 15.33 25.58
CA MET A 19 -27.65 15.92 25.31
C MET A 19 -26.49 15.01 25.73
N ASP A 20 -26.63 14.33 26.88
CA ASP A 20 -25.59 13.44 27.39
C ASP A 20 -25.46 12.14 26.56
N LYS A 21 -26.55 11.75 25.86
CA LYS A 21 -26.58 10.58 24.97
C LYS A 21 -25.89 10.82 23.62
N THR A 22 -25.97 12.03 23.07
CA THR A 22 -25.36 12.36 21.77
C THR A 22 -23.93 12.88 21.90
N THR A 23 -23.61 13.56 23.01
CA THR A 23 -22.27 14.11 23.26
C THR A 23 -21.92 13.97 24.75
N PRO A 24 -21.34 12.82 25.16
CA PRO A 24 -21.10 12.52 26.58
C PRO A 24 -20.32 13.61 27.30
N GLY A 25 -20.80 14.04 28.46
CA GLY A 25 -20.12 15.02 29.31
C GLY A 25 -20.39 16.49 28.96
N MET A 26 -21.08 16.80 27.86
CA MET A 26 -21.51 18.17 27.54
C MET A 26 -22.51 18.72 28.55
N ALA A 27 -23.43 17.89 29.05
CA ALA A 27 -24.37 18.27 30.10
C ALA A 27 -23.62 18.80 31.35
N SER A 28 -22.58 18.09 31.80
CA SER A 28 -21.76 18.49 32.94
C SER A 28 -21.01 19.82 32.72
N ARG A 29 -20.63 20.11 31.47
CA ARG A 29 -19.90 21.33 31.10
C ARG A 29 -20.85 22.52 31.08
N ILE A 30 -22.05 22.35 30.53
CA ILE A 30 -23.09 23.37 30.46
C ILE A 30 -23.59 23.70 31.87
N SER A 31 -23.89 22.70 32.71
CA SER A 31 -24.29 22.95 34.09
C SER A 31 -23.24 23.76 34.86
N ARG A 32 -21.96 23.40 34.76
CA ARG A 32 -20.86 24.18 35.38
C ARG A 32 -20.78 25.60 34.85
N LEU A 33 -21.03 25.80 33.55
CA LEU A 33 -21.02 27.12 32.91
C LEU A 33 -22.19 27.97 33.42
N ILE A 34 -23.40 27.41 33.50
CA ILE A 34 -24.59 28.08 34.06
C ILE A 34 -24.34 28.45 35.52
N THR A 35 -23.81 27.55 36.35
CA THR A 35 -23.48 27.85 37.76
C THR A 35 -22.47 28.99 37.89
N LYS A 36 -21.42 28.99 37.05
CA LYS A 36 -20.42 30.08 37.03
C LYS A 36 -21.01 31.41 36.55
N LEU A 37 -21.96 31.38 35.61
CA LEU A 37 -22.66 32.57 35.14
C LEU A 37 -23.63 33.12 36.18
N GLY A 38 -24.33 32.26 36.92
CA GLY A 38 -25.24 32.67 38.00
C GLY A 38 -24.55 33.34 39.20
N GLN A 39 -23.22 33.27 39.29
CA GLN A 39 -22.41 33.96 40.31
C GLN A 39 -21.95 35.36 39.87
N LYS A 40 -22.16 35.74 38.61
CA LYS A 40 -21.77 37.05 38.06
C LYS A 40 -22.97 38.00 38.02
N ASP A 41 -22.72 39.30 38.20
CA ASP A 41 -23.77 40.31 38.04
C ASP A 41 -24.16 40.43 36.55
N GLY A 42 -25.46 40.60 36.28
CA GLY A 42 -26.04 40.55 34.93
C GLY A 42 -25.47 41.62 33.98
N ARG A 43 -24.84 42.67 34.52
CA ARG A 43 -24.20 43.75 33.77
C ARG A 43 -22.83 43.35 33.18
N GLU A 44 -22.21 42.29 33.69
CA GLU A 44 -20.92 41.77 33.21
C GLU A 44 -21.09 40.74 32.07
N ILE A 45 -22.31 40.27 31.83
CA ILE A 45 -22.61 39.28 30.79
C ILE A 45 -22.94 40.04 29.50
N PRO A 46 -22.12 39.94 28.45
CA PRO A 46 -22.41 40.62 27.20
C PRO A 46 -23.72 40.08 26.60
N ALA A 47 -24.63 40.97 26.23
CA ALA A 47 -25.84 40.58 25.53
C ALA A 47 -25.46 39.89 24.20
N PRO A 48 -26.05 38.72 23.88
CA PRO A 48 -25.78 38.05 22.62
C PRO A 48 -26.19 38.98 21.47
N ARG A 49 -25.21 39.35 20.64
CA ARG A 49 -25.40 40.31 19.53
C ARG A 49 -25.97 39.68 18.26
N SER A 50 -25.89 38.36 18.16
CA SER A 50 -26.47 37.57 17.07
C SER A 50 -27.17 36.36 17.66
N MET A 51 -28.32 36.03 17.08
CA MET A 51 -28.90 34.72 17.20
C MET A 51 -28.12 33.85 16.21
N ASP A 52 -27.43 32.80 16.67
CA ASP A 52 -26.92 31.80 15.73
C ASP A 52 -28.14 31.09 15.12
N GLU A 53 -28.56 31.57 13.96
CA GLU A 53 -29.54 30.85 13.15
C GLU A 53 -28.90 29.52 12.77
N TYR A 54 -29.49 28.42 13.26
CA TYR A 54 -29.18 27.09 12.75
C TYR A 54 -29.42 27.14 11.24
N GLY A 55 -28.33 27.13 10.48
CA GLY A 55 -28.36 27.22 9.02
C GLY A 55 -29.40 26.26 8.47
N PHE A 56 -30.20 26.78 7.52
CA PHE A 56 -31.26 26.06 6.83
C PHE A 56 -30.89 24.60 6.64
N ILE A 57 -31.78 23.71 7.09
CA ILE A 57 -31.66 22.27 6.86
C ILE A 57 -31.54 22.08 5.35
N SER A 58 -30.31 21.96 4.85
CA SER A 58 -30.04 21.55 3.48
C SER A 58 -30.79 20.24 3.21
N PRO A 59 -31.25 19.97 1.98
CA PRO A 59 -31.86 18.69 1.64
C PRO A 59 -31.00 17.48 2.07
N SER A 60 -29.68 17.64 2.11
CA SER A 60 -28.69 16.67 2.61
C SER A 60 -28.69 16.46 4.13
N SER A 61 -29.19 17.41 4.92
CA SER A 61 -29.32 17.29 6.38
C SER A 61 -30.65 16.71 6.85
N VAL A 62 -31.62 16.53 5.94
CA VAL A 62 -32.80 15.71 6.23
C VAL A 62 -32.36 14.25 6.27
N ARG A 63 -32.44 13.62 7.45
CA ARG A 63 -32.13 12.21 7.63
C ARG A 63 -32.97 11.39 6.65
N SER A 64 -32.31 10.82 5.64
CA SER A 64 -32.96 9.91 4.71
C SER A 64 -33.43 8.66 5.47
N PRO A 65 -34.60 8.08 5.13
CA PRO A 65 -35.05 6.83 5.72
C PRO A 65 -33.96 5.76 5.57
N ILE A 66 -33.65 5.06 6.66
CA ILE A 66 -32.70 3.95 6.62
C ILE A 66 -33.28 2.89 5.69
N ARG A 67 -32.69 2.72 4.50
CA ARG A 67 -33.08 1.63 3.59
C ARG A 67 -32.82 0.32 4.33
N ARG A 68 -33.86 -0.49 4.48
CA ARG A 68 -33.75 -1.83 5.07
C ARG A 68 -32.73 -2.61 4.25
N ARG A 69 -31.68 -3.14 4.88
CA ARG A 69 -30.73 -4.03 4.21
C ARG A 69 -31.53 -5.21 3.66
N VAL A 70 -31.64 -5.29 2.34
CA VAL A 70 -32.17 -6.47 1.67
C VAL A 70 -31.08 -7.53 1.77
N ALA A 71 -31.39 -8.67 2.38
CA ALA A 71 -30.48 -9.79 2.38
C ALA A 71 -30.28 -10.22 0.92
N THR A 72 -29.04 -10.19 0.43
CA THR A 72 -28.74 -10.67 -0.92
C THR A 72 -29.14 -12.13 -0.99
N GLU A 73 -29.96 -12.48 -1.97
CA GLU A 73 -30.35 -13.87 -2.18
C GLU A 73 -29.10 -14.73 -2.41
N PRO A 74 -29.01 -15.93 -1.81
CA PRO A 74 -27.89 -16.82 -2.01
C PRO A 74 -27.82 -17.21 -3.48
N ARG A 75 -26.80 -16.72 -4.17
CA ARG A 75 -26.54 -17.11 -5.56
C ARG A 75 -25.87 -18.47 -5.57
N VAL A 76 -26.45 -19.40 -6.33
CA VAL A 76 -25.81 -20.68 -6.62
C VAL A 76 -24.59 -20.40 -7.49
N ILE A 77 -23.39 -20.64 -6.95
CA ILE A 77 -22.14 -20.53 -7.70
C ILE A 77 -22.06 -21.73 -8.62
N THR A 78 -22.35 -21.55 -9.91
CA THR A 78 -22.10 -22.58 -10.91
C THR A 78 -20.62 -22.58 -11.26
N GLN A 79 -19.96 -23.72 -11.09
CA GLN A 79 -18.58 -23.89 -11.54
C GLN A 79 -18.59 -24.01 -13.06
N GLN A 80 -17.99 -23.03 -13.74
CA GLN A 80 -17.77 -23.13 -15.17
C GLN A 80 -16.73 -24.22 -15.43
N GLN A 81 -17.12 -25.25 -16.18
CA GLN A 81 -16.18 -26.27 -16.64
C GLN A 81 -15.25 -25.64 -17.68
N ILE A 82 -13.98 -25.47 -17.32
CA ILE A 82 -12.97 -24.89 -18.19
C ILE A 82 -12.48 -25.97 -19.17
N ASP A 83 -12.37 -25.63 -20.45
CA ASP A 83 -11.81 -26.53 -21.47
C ASP A 83 -10.37 -26.96 -21.07
N PRO A 84 -10.05 -28.27 -21.08
CA PRO A 84 -8.72 -28.77 -20.75
C PRO A 84 -7.59 -28.15 -21.59
N ARG A 85 -7.85 -27.72 -22.82
CA ARG A 85 -6.85 -27.03 -23.66
C ARG A 85 -6.45 -25.68 -23.09
N VAL A 86 -7.41 -24.95 -22.52
CA VAL A 86 -7.16 -23.65 -21.89
C VAL A 86 -6.34 -23.82 -20.62
N LEU A 87 -6.59 -24.89 -19.85
CA LEU A 87 -5.77 -25.22 -18.68
C LEU A 87 -4.32 -25.50 -19.08
N ARG A 88 -4.12 -26.34 -20.10
CA ARG A 88 -2.78 -26.66 -20.61
C ARG A 88 -2.05 -25.42 -21.14
N GLN A 89 -2.74 -24.54 -21.84
CA GLN A 89 -2.15 -23.28 -22.32
C GLN A 89 -1.73 -22.38 -21.14
N ARG A 90 -2.55 -22.29 -20.09
CA ARG A 90 -2.20 -21.55 -18.86
C ARG A 90 -0.96 -22.13 -18.17
N GLU A 91 -0.82 -23.44 -18.12
CA GLU A 91 0.37 -24.11 -17.57
C GLU A 91 1.62 -23.75 -18.38
N LEU A 92 1.57 -23.88 -19.71
CA LEU A 92 2.67 -23.48 -20.59
C LEU A 92 3.04 -22.00 -20.43
N PHE A 93 2.06 -21.10 -20.30
CA PHE A 93 2.32 -19.69 -20.03
C PHE A 93 2.97 -19.46 -18.67
N LYS A 94 2.53 -20.18 -17.63
CA LYS A 94 3.14 -20.09 -16.30
C LYS A 94 4.58 -20.57 -16.33
N GLU A 95 4.85 -21.70 -16.98
CA GLU A 95 6.20 -22.25 -17.15
C GLU A 95 7.10 -21.28 -17.90
N TRP A 96 6.64 -20.77 -19.05
CA TRP A 96 7.39 -19.81 -19.84
C TRP A 96 7.67 -18.51 -19.07
N LYS A 97 6.67 -17.99 -18.33
CA LYS A 97 6.86 -16.81 -17.48
C LYS A 97 7.85 -17.08 -16.36
N ALA A 98 7.78 -18.24 -15.71
CA ALA A 98 8.70 -18.64 -14.66
C ALA A 98 10.13 -18.82 -15.16
N ARG A 99 10.31 -19.29 -16.41
CA ARG A 99 11.63 -19.38 -17.05
C ARG A 99 12.25 -18.00 -17.31
N ARG A 100 11.45 -17.03 -17.74
CA ARG A 100 11.91 -15.63 -18.00
C ARG A 100 12.04 -14.78 -16.74
N GLU A 101 11.43 -15.17 -15.63
CA GLU A 101 11.53 -14.43 -14.38
C GLU A 101 12.96 -14.52 -13.82
N VAL A 102 13.60 -13.36 -13.71
CA VAL A 102 14.96 -13.26 -13.20
C VAL A 102 14.94 -13.17 -11.69
N LYS A 103 15.41 -14.24 -11.05
CA LYS A 103 15.68 -14.29 -9.62
C LYS A 103 17.16 -14.03 -9.38
N VAL A 104 17.47 -13.38 -8.26
CA VAL A 104 18.86 -13.09 -7.85
C VAL A 104 19.67 -14.38 -7.79
N ASP A 105 19.09 -15.46 -7.23
CA ASP A 105 19.73 -16.77 -7.14
C ASP A 105 20.18 -17.33 -8.51
N ARG A 106 19.44 -17.03 -9.60
CA ARG A 106 19.83 -17.46 -10.95
C ARG A 106 20.99 -16.63 -11.50
N ILE A 107 21.00 -15.33 -11.23
CA ILE A 107 22.14 -14.46 -11.59
C ILE A 107 23.38 -14.92 -10.85
N GLU A 108 23.26 -15.25 -9.56
CA GLU A 108 24.37 -15.77 -8.76
C GLU A 108 24.87 -17.11 -9.28
N ALA A 109 23.97 -18.06 -9.57
CA ALA A 109 24.35 -19.34 -10.14
C ALA A 109 25.03 -19.20 -11.51
N TYR A 110 24.52 -18.29 -12.36
CA TYR A 110 25.12 -17.97 -13.64
C TYR A 110 26.52 -17.37 -13.47
N LEU A 111 26.71 -16.41 -12.56
CA LEU A 111 28.03 -15.87 -12.23
C LEU A 111 28.96 -16.97 -11.73
N GLU A 112 28.58 -17.73 -10.71
CA GLU A 112 29.42 -18.79 -10.13
C GLU A 112 29.81 -19.86 -11.16
N ARG A 113 28.96 -20.15 -12.16
CA ARG A 113 29.31 -21.06 -13.27
C ARG A 113 30.54 -20.58 -14.06
N HIS A 114 30.69 -19.27 -14.22
CA HIS A 114 31.81 -18.67 -14.96
C HIS A 114 33.02 -18.34 -14.08
N PHE A 115 32.88 -18.42 -12.75
CA PHE A 115 34.02 -18.34 -11.84
C PHE A 115 34.50 -19.76 -11.52
N ASP A 116 35.47 -20.25 -12.31
CA ASP A 116 36.14 -21.52 -12.02
C ASP A 116 36.74 -21.52 -10.60
N ALA A 117 36.93 -22.71 -10.02
CA ALA A 117 37.47 -22.91 -8.67
C ALA A 117 38.89 -22.32 -8.52
N GLY A 118 38.96 -21.01 -8.22
CA GLY A 118 40.19 -20.26 -8.02
C GLY A 118 40.30 -18.95 -8.82
N GLN A 119 39.45 -18.72 -9.82
CA GLN A 119 39.47 -17.47 -10.58
C GLN A 119 38.89 -16.32 -9.73
N LYS A 120 39.59 -15.20 -9.70
CA LYS A 120 39.16 -13.97 -8.99
C LYS A 120 38.54 -12.94 -9.92
N GLN A 121 38.70 -13.13 -11.23
CA GLN A 121 38.21 -12.20 -12.24
C GLN A 121 37.78 -12.95 -13.50
N VAL A 122 36.75 -12.43 -14.16
CA VAL A 122 36.18 -12.97 -15.40
C VAL A 122 35.91 -11.78 -16.32
N ALA A 123 36.38 -11.83 -17.56
CA ALA A 123 36.13 -10.78 -18.56
C ALA A 123 34.81 -11.03 -19.29
N ALA A 124 34.26 -9.99 -19.93
CA ALA A 124 33.02 -10.07 -20.69
C ALA A 124 33.05 -11.15 -21.80
N THR A 125 34.21 -11.36 -22.42
CA THR A 125 34.42 -12.37 -23.48
C THR A 125 34.42 -13.81 -22.97
N ASP A 126 34.63 -14.01 -21.68
CA ASP A 126 34.70 -15.34 -21.07
C ASP A 126 33.30 -15.88 -20.70
N PHE A 127 32.26 -15.07 -20.90
CA PHE A 127 30.87 -15.49 -20.69
C PHE A 127 30.36 -16.28 -21.90
N GLU A 128 29.76 -17.43 -21.61
CA GLU A 128 29.09 -18.27 -22.59
C GLU A 128 27.57 -18.16 -22.44
N ILE A 129 26.89 -17.95 -23.57
CA ILE A 129 25.43 -17.79 -23.62
C ILE A 129 24.84 -18.92 -24.45
N GLU A 130 24.40 -19.99 -23.80
CA GLU A 130 23.84 -21.17 -24.49
C GLU A 130 22.31 -21.13 -24.59
N THR A 131 21.66 -20.47 -23.63
CA THR A 131 20.19 -20.48 -23.50
C THR A 131 19.61 -19.06 -23.43
N ILE A 132 18.29 -18.94 -23.61
CA ILE A 132 17.59 -17.66 -23.45
C ILE A 132 17.70 -17.19 -22.00
N GLU A 133 17.63 -18.11 -21.04
CA GLU A 133 17.80 -17.84 -19.62
C GLU A 133 19.19 -17.27 -19.31
N ASP A 134 20.24 -17.81 -19.94
CA ASP A 134 21.61 -17.32 -19.84
C ASP A 134 21.74 -15.89 -20.39
N TYR A 135 21.17 -15.64 -21.58
CA TYR A 135 21.15 -14.29 -22.17
C TYR A 135 20.48 -13.28 -21.25
N ILE A 136 19.34 -13.67 -20.66
CA ILE A 136 18.63 -12.83 -19.71
C ILE A 136 19.53 -12.57 -18.49
N CYS A 137 20.15 -13.60 -17.90
CA CYS A 137 21.04 -13.43 -16.75
C CYS A 137 22.21 -12.52 -17.08
N PHE A 138 22.88 -12.73 -18.23
CA PHE A 138 23.96 -11.88 -18.74
C PHE A 138 23.53 -10.41 -18.87
N SER A 139 22.34 -10.14 -19.39
CA SER A 139 21.82 -8.78 -19.48
C SER A 139 21.69 -8.11 -18.11
N TYR A 140 21.35 -8.85 -17.06
CA TYR A 140 21.26 -8.32 -15.70
C TYR A 140 22.62 -8.21 -15.01
N VAL A 141 23.57 -9.10 -15.31
CA VAL A 141 24.96 -9.02 -14.82
C VAL A 141 25.60 -7.69 -15.22
N ARG A 142 25.40 -7.23 -16.46
CA ARG A 142 25.85 -5.90 -16.92
C ARG A 142 25.25 -4.74 -16.13
N HIS A 143 24.16 -4.96 -15.42
CA HIS A 143 23.49 -3.97 -14.59
C HIS A 143 23.46 -4.38 -13.12
N LEU A 144 24.45 -5.15 -12.66
CA LEU A 144 24.49 -5.70 -11.29
C LEU A 144 24.33 -4.60 -10.23
N ASN A 145 25.02 -3.47 -10.43
CA ASN A 145 24.96 -2.32 -9.53
C ASN A 145 23.57 -1.64 -9.48
N SER A 146 22.72 -1.85 -10.49
CA SER A 146 21.39 -1.25 -10.63
C SER A 146 20.24 -2.18 -10.18
N LEU A 147 20.52 -3.42 -9.80
CA LEU A 147 19.51 -4.41 -9.38
C LEU A 147 18.82 -4.08 -8.04
N GLY A 148 19.25 -3.01 -7.36
CA GLY A 148 18.62 -2.49 -6.15
C GLY A 148 18.79 -3.38 -4.92
N LYS A 149 17.88 -3.26 -3.94
CA LYS A 149 18.03 -3.86 -2.60
C LYS A 149 18.14 -5.40 -2.60
N LYS A 150 17.54 -6.08 -3.57
CA LYS A 150 17.49 -7.55 -3.61
C LYS A 150 18.82 -8.19 -3.99
N ALA A 151 19.62 -7.52 -4.83
CA ALA A 151 20.93 -8.00 -5.28
C ALA A 151 22.10 -7.37 -4.50
N ARG A 152 21.81 -6.67 -3.40
CA ARG A 152 22.85 -5.99 -2.60
C ARG A 152 23.93 -6.96 -2.13
N LYS A 153 23.54 -8.16 -1.66
CA LYS A 153 24.50 -9.20 -1.26
C LYS A 153 25.40 -9.64 -2.43
N THR A 154 24.83 -9.77 -3.62
CA THR A 154 25.58 -10.11 -4.83
C THR A 154 26.55 -9.00 -5.23
N ALA A 155 26.10 -7.74 -5.21
CA ALA A 155 26.95 -6.57 -5.50
C ALA A 155 28.03 -6.31 -4.43
N GLU A 156 27.85 -6.80 -3.20
CA GLU A 156 28.89 -6.81 -2.17
C GLU A 156 29.95 -7.89 -2.43
N ARG A 157 29.60 -8.98 -3.11
CA ARG A 157 30.51 -10.08 -3.45
C ARG A 157 31.23 -9.89 -4.78
N PHE A 158 30.63 -9.15 -5.71
CA PHE A 158 31.16 -8.96 -7.06
C PHE A 158 31.26 -7.47 -7.40
N GLN A 159 32.39 -7.06 -7.98
CA GLN A 159 32.62 -5.72 -8.51
C GLN A 159 32.71 -5.78 -10.02
N ILE A 160 31.92 -4.97 -10.72
CA ILE A 160 31.99 -4.83 -12.17
C ILE A 160 32.74 -3.54 -12.53
N GLU A 161 33.71 -3.65 -13.41
CA GLU A 161 34.47 -2.54 -13.97
C GLU A 161 34.31 -2.56 -15.48
N PHE A 162 33.90 -1.43 -16.06
CA PHE A 162 33.71 -1.30 -17.50
C PHE A 162 34.95 -0.70 -18.15
N ASP A 163 35.32 -1.23 -19.30
CA ASP A 163 36.33 -0.65 -20.17
C ASP A 163 35.65 0.18 -21.29
N ASP A 164 36.42 0.95 -22.06
CA ASP A 164 35.89 1.76 -23.17
C ASP A 164 35.84 1.00 -24.50
N SER A 165 36.12 -0.30 -24.47
CA SER A 165 36.06 -1.15 -25.65
C SER A 165 34.67 -1.75 -25.85
N TYR A 166 34.40 -2.22 -27.06
CA TYR A 166 33.22 -3.02 -27.35
C TYR A 166 33.66 -4.43 -27.72
N VAL A 167 33.01 -5.41 -27.12
CA VAL A 167 33.30 -6.83 -27.32
C VAL A 167 32.03 -7.56 -27.75
N CYS A 168 32.20 -8.58 -28.58
CA CYS A 168 31.13 -9.49 -28.95
C CYS A 168 31.22 -10.72 -28.05
N VAL A 169 30.18 -10.95 -27.24
CA VAL A 169 30.11 -12.07 -26.31
C VAL A 169 29.33 -13.21 -26.96
N SER A 170 29.94 -14.41 -26.97
CA SER A 170 29.34 -15.63 -27.50
C SER A 170 28.80 -15.50 -28.95
N GLU A 171 29.41 -14.63 -29.75
CA GLU A 171 28.98 -14.27 -31.12
C GLU A 171 27.51 -13.80 -31.22
N MET A 172 26.91 -13.42 -30.09
CA MET A 172 25.47 -13.18 -29.98
C MET A 172 25.15 -11.74 -29.60
N VAL A 173 25.99 -11.10 -28.78
CA VAL A 173 25.70 -9.78 -28.20
C VAL A 173 26.94 -8.90 -28.24
N GLU A 174 26.83 -7.76 -28.91
CA GLU A 174 27.83 -6.69 -28.80
C GLU A 174 27.51 -5.79 -27.60
N CYS A 175 28.49 -5.62 -26.71
CA CYS A 175 28.35 -4.71 -25.57
C CYS A 175 29.68 -4.07 -25.19
N ARG A 176 29.59 -3.04 -24.35
CA ARG A 176 30.77 -2.45 -23.69
C ARG A 176 31.50 -3.55 -22.92
N GLY A 177 32.82 -3.63 -23.07
CA GLY A 177 33.64 -4.57 -22.34
C GLY A 177 33.61 -4.30 -20.84
N PHE A 178 33.70 -5.36 -20.07
CA PHE A 178 33.74 -5.28 -18.62
C PHE A 178 34.49 -6.46 -18.03
N THR A 179 35.00 -6.28 -16.83
CA THR A 179 35.59 -7.32 -16.01
C THR A 179 34.85 -7.38 -14.68
N ILE A 180 34.52 -8.59 -14.23
CA ILE A 180 33.92 -8.80 -12.91
C ILE A 180 34.97 -9.40 -11.99
N HIS A 181 35.20 -8.73 -10.86
CA HIS A 181 36.09 -9.18 -9.79
C HIS A 181 35.28 -9.74 -8.62
N ARG A 182 35.70 -10.88 -8.08
CA ARG A 182 35.18 -11.42 -6.82
C ARG A 182 35.88 -10.72 -5.66
N LYS A 183 35.12 -10.04 -4.79
CA LYS A 183 35.65 -9.47 -3.55
C LYS A 183 35.93 -10.62 -2.56
N ALA A 184 37.12 -10.59 -1.96
CA ALA A 184 37.56 -11.54 -0.95
C ALA A 184 36.80 -11.34 0.37
#